data_AF-A0A1H9GIQ3-F1
#
_entry.id   AF-A0A1H9GIQ3-F1
#
_cell.length_a   1.000
_cell.length_b   1.000
_cell.length_c   1.000
_cell.angle_alpha   90.00
_cell.angle_beta   90.00
_cell.angle_gamma   90.00
#
_symmetry.space_group_name_H-M   'P 1'
#
loop_
_entity.id
_entity.type
_entity.pdbx_description
1 polymer ?
#
loop_
_entity_poly.entity_id
_entity_poly.type
_entity_poly.pdbx_seq_one_letter_code
_entity_poly.pdbx_strand_id
1 'polypeptide(L)'
;MTKERAHLNLSDDLDVSEFLPVKKERNRETEIKTLEKVAEQSGFVSRKNKSQRRRKPQSPFKNQLNLKCRDGIKELFQDIGEQLGVHDHTTFEQALLALIEKNGLNDLLQRYKEIAK
;
A
#
# COMPACT_ATOMS: atom_id res chain seq x y z
N MET A 1 -30.51 -38.33 60.68
CA MET A 1 -29.15 -37.77 60.91
C MET A 1 -28.71 -37.03 59.66
N THR A 2 -29.14 -35.78 59.51
CA THR A 2 -28.72 -34.87 58.44
C THR A 2 -27.27 -34.43 58.71
N LYS A 3 -26.32 -34.84 57.85
CA LYS A 3 -24.95 -34.30 57.91
C LYS A 3 -24.96 -32.92 57.28
N GLU A 4 -24.91 -31.89 58.11
CA GLU A 4 -24.69 -30.51 57.69
C GLU A 4 -23.36 -30.41 56.93
N ARG A 5 -23.39 -29.86 55.72
CA ARG A 5 -22.18 -29.63 54.92
C ARG A 5 -21.40 -28.47 55.54
N ALA A 6 -20.11 -28.64 55.75
CA ALA A 6 -19.23 -27.56 56.20
C ALA A 6 -19.30 -26.38 55.22
N HIS A 7 -19.72 -25.23 55.72
CA HIS A 7 -19.72 -23.98 54.97
C HIS A 7 -18.28 -23.48 54.86
N LEU A 8 -17.81 -23.24 53.64
CA LEU A 8 -16.51 -22.62 53.39
C LEU A 8 -16.65 -21.12 53.68
N ASN A 9 -16.38 -20.71 54.93
CA ASN A 9 -16.27 -19.30 55.29
C ASN A 9 -14.94 -18.76 54.76
N LEU A 10 -14.90 -18.36 53.48
CA LEU A 10 -13.89 -17.40 53.04
C LEU A 10 -14.25 -16.07 53.69
N SER A 11 -13.48 -15.64 54.68
CA SER A 11 -13.43 -14.22 55.04
C SER A 11 -12.96 -13.45 53.81
N ASP A 12 -13.72 -12.43 53.42
CA ASP A 12 -13.63 -11.63 52.18
C ASP A 12 -12.35 -10.78 52.02
N ASP A 13 -11.21 -11.23 52.55
CA ASP A 13 -9.92 -10.54 52.46
C ASP A 13 -9.00 -11.20 51.42
N LEU A 14 -9.56 -11.55 50.25
CA LEU A 14 -8.73 -11.89 49.09
C LEU A 14 -8.28 -10.58 48.44
N ASP A 15 -7.01 -10.22 48.64
CA ASP A 15 -6.42 -9.03 48.04
C ASP A 15 -6.25 -9.22 46.53
N VAL A 16 -7.29 -8.87 45.76
CA VAL A 16 -7.29 -8.96 44.28
C VAL A 16 -6.34 -7.94 43.64
N SER A 17 -5.78 -7.02 44.43
CA SER A 17 -4.85 -5.97 43.98
C SER A 17 -3.61 -6.52 43.29
N GLU A 18 -3.17 -7.73 43.67
CA GLU A 18 -1.99 -8.38 43.09
C GLU A 18 -2.23 -8.89 41.65
N PHE A 19 -3.51 -9.04 41.25
CA PHE A 19 -3.90 -9.44 39.90
C PHE A 19 -4.23 -8.25 38.99
N LEU A 20 -4.12 -7.01 39.49
CA LEU A 20 -4.29 -5.84 38.66
C LEU A 20 -3.10 -5.74 37.69
N PRO A 21 -3.34 -5.60 36.37
CA PRO A 21 -2.25 -5.49 35.42
C PRO A 21 -1.44 -4.23 35.73
N VAL A 22 -0.19 -4.42 36.18
CA VAL A 22 0.76 -3.33 36.38
C VAL A 22 0.78 -2.50 35.09
N LYS A 23 0.46 -1.20 35.22
CA LYS A 23 0.48 -0.28 34.08
C LYS A 23 1.88 -0.35 33.47
N LYS A 24 1.99 -0.94 32.27
CA LYS A 24 3.27 -1.02 31.56
C LYS A 24 3.82 0.39 31.42
N GLU A 25 4.93 0.67 32.09
CA GLU A 25 5.69 1.87 31.85
C GLU A 25 6.05 1.89 30.37
N ARG A 26 5.80 3.02 29.70
CA ARG A 26 6.23 3.19 28.31
C ARG A 26 7.76 3.26 28.34
N ASN A 27 8.41 2.18 27.94
CA ASN A 27 9.87 2.15 27.78
C ASN A 27 10.32 3.38 26.99
N ARG A 28 11.37 4.05 27.48
CA ARG A 28 11.92 5.23 26.82
C ARG A 28 12.50 4.80 25.47
N GLU A 29 12.42 5.66 24.46
CA GLU A 29 12.88 5.34 23.10
C GLU A 29 14.34 4.85 23.04
N THR A 30 15.16 5.27 24.00
CA THR A 30 16.54 4.83 24.19
C THR A 30 16.67 3.36 24.55
N GLU A 31 15.77 2.83 25.37
CA GLU A 31 15.74 1.43 25.81
C GLU A 31 15.28 0.51 24.67
N ILE A 32 14.37 1.00 23.83
CA ILE A 32 13.90 0.26 22.65
C ILE A 32 15.05 0.07 21.65
N LYS A 33 15.87 1.11 21.45
CA LYS A 33 17.03 1.05 20.54
C LYS A 33 18.14 0.12 21.02
N THR A 34 18.38 0.04 22.33
CA THR A 34 19.38 -0.90 22.87
C THR A 34 18.89 -2.35 22.73
N LEU A 35 17.61 -2.60 22.99
CA LEU A 35 16.99 -3.91 22.77
C LEU A 35 17.01 -4.34 21.30
N GLU A 36 16.73 -3.42 20.37
CA GLU A 36 16.82 -3.71 18.93
C GLU A 36 18.25 -4.10 18.52
N LYS A 37 19.28 -3.42 19.04
CA LYS A 37 20.69 -3.77 18.77
C LYS A 37 21.10 -5.13 19.31
N VAL A 38 20.69 -5.46 20.54
CA VAL A 38 20.99 -6.76 21.17
C VAL A 38 20.28 -7.89 20.43
N ALA A 39 19.04 -7.65 19.98
CA ALA A 39 18.28 -8.60 19.17
C ALA A 39 18.95 -8.86 17.82
N GLU A 40 19.43 -7.80 17.15
CA GLU A 40 20.18 -7.93 15.88
C GLU A 40 21.48 -8.72 16.04
N GLN A 41 22.25 -8.46 17.11
CA GLN A 41 23.45 -9.24 17.44
C GLN A 41 23.16 -10.72 17.72
N SER A 42 21.96 -11.02 18.23
CA SER A 42 21.50 -12.38 18.51
C SER A 42 20.84 -13.05 17.29
N GLY A 43 20.88 -12.42 16.11
CA GLY A 43 20.32 -12.96 14.87
C GLY A 43 18.81 -12.75 14.71
N PHE A 44 18.16 -12.02 15.61
CA PHE A 44 16.74 -11.64 15.47
C PHE A 44 16.61 -10.39 14.59
N VAL A 45 16.39 -10.60 13.30
CA VAL A 45 16.09 -9.51 12.36
C VAL A 45 14.67 -9.02 12.55
N SER A 46 14.50 -7.71 12.79
CA SER A 46 13.18 -7.08 12.93
C SER A 46 12.34 -7.25 11.66
N ARG A 47 11.12 -7.80 11.81
CA ARG A 47 10.13 -7.93 10.74
C ARG A 47 9.30 -6.66 10.52
N LYS A 48 9.64 -5.53 11.17
CA LYS A 48 8.95 -4.26 10.91
C LYS A 48 9.11 -3.95 9.43
N ASN A 49 7.98 -3.81 8.72
CA ASN A 49 7.99 -3.38 7.33
C ASN A 49 8.77 -2.07 7.23
N LYS A 50 9.96 -2.10 6.59
CA LYS A 50 10.74 -0.89 6.23
C LYS A 50 10.02 -0.04 5.17
N SER A 51 8.72 -0.19 5.04
CA SER A 51 7.88 0.48 4.05
C SER A 51 7.46 1.87 4.54
N GLN A 52 8.39 2.66 5.05
CA GLN A 52 8.41 4.08 4.69
C GLN A 52 9.28 4.23 3.44
N ARG A 53 9.01 3.38 2.44
CA ARG A 53 9.47 3.60 1.07
C ARG A 53 8.84 4.95 0.70
N ARG A 54 9.65 5.99 0.53
CA ARG A 54 9.23 7.34 0.10
C ARG A 54 7.98 7.19 -0.77
N ARG A 55 6.87 7.86 -0.40
CA ARG A 55 5.68 7.94 -1.25
C ARG A 55 6.14 8.60 -2.55
N LYS A 56 6.64 7.79 -3.50
CA LYS A 56 6.99 8.29 -4.81
C LYS A 56 5.70 8.90 -5.35
N PRO A 57 5.75 10.10 -5.94
CA PRO A 57 4.57 10.70 -6.53
C PRO A 57 3.95 9.66 -7.46
N GLN A 58 2.67 9.37 -7.24
CA GLN A 58 1.97 8.36 -8.01
C GLN A 58 1.90 8.88 -9.45
N SER A 59 2.43 8.11 -10.41
CA SER A 59 2.32 8.45 -11.83
C SER A 59 0.84 8.71 -12.18
N PRO A 60 0.53 9.71 -13.01
CA PRO A 60 -0.83 9.92 -13.51
C PRO A 60 -1.32 8.72 -14.32
N PHE A 61 -0.41 7.98 -14.95
CA PHE A 61 -0.70 6.78 -15.73
C PHE A 61 -0.80 5.55 -14.81
N LYS A 62 -2.04 5.18 -14.46
CA LYS A 62 -2.35 4.05 -13.57
C LYS A 62 -2.95 2.85 -14.27
N ASN A 63 -3.59 3.06 -15.43
CA ASN A 63 -4.30 2.02 -16.16
C ASN A 63 -3.38 1.36 -17.20
N GLN A 64 -3.36 0.03 -17.21
CA GLN A 64 -2.61 -0.74 -18.20
C GLN A 64 -3.48 -1.03 -19.43
N LEU A 65 -2.94 -0.79 -20.62
CA LEU A 65 -3.58 -1.12 -21.89
C LEU A 65 -3.12 -2.52 -22.34
N ASN A 66 -4.03 -3.51 -22.30
CA ASN A 66 -3.76 -4.88 -22.75
C ASN A 66 -4.46 -5.17 -24.09
N LEU A 67 -4.02 -4.48 -25.15
CA LEU A 67 -4.58 -4.66 -26.49
C LEU A 67 -3.89 -5.83 -27.21
N LYS A 68 -4.66 -6.67 -27.90
CA LYS A 68 -4.11 -7.64 -28.85
C LYS A 68 -3.92 -6.97 -30.20
N CYS A 69 -2.71 -7.03 -30.74
CA CYS A 69 -2.35 -6.45 -32.03
C CYS A 69 -1.77 -7.52 -32.96
N ARG A 70 -1.65 -7.21 -34.26
CA ARG A 70 -0.87 -8.03 -35.19
C ARG A 70 0.62 -7.90 -34.88
N ASP A 71 1.39 -8.90 -35.32
CA ASP A 71 2.84 -8.92 -35.21
C ASP A 71 3.47 -7.66 -35.85
N GLY A 72 4.53 -7.12 -35.23
CA GLY A 72 5.23 -5.92 -35.69
C GLY A 72 4.53 -4.58 -35.42
N ILE A 73 3.22 -4.54 -35.15
CA ILE A 73 2.52 -3.27 -34.87
C ILE A 73 3.04 -2.59 -33.60
N LYS A 74 3.37 -3.39 -32.58
CA LYS A 74 3.88 -2.86 -31.32
C LYS A 74 5.24 -2.18 -31.49
N GLU A 75 6.12 -2.80 -32.28
CA GLU A 75 7.45 -2.26 -32.58
C GLU A 75 7.32 -0.95 -33.37
N LEU A 76 6.49 -0.94 -34.42
CA LEU A 76 6.22 0.27 -35.19
C LEU A 76 5.68 1.42 -34.32
N PHE A 77 4.80 1.11 -33.36
CA PHE A 77 4.26 2.10 -32.44
C PHE A 77 5.36 2.70 -31.52
N GLN A 78 6.30 1.86 -31.08
CA GLN A 78 7.43 2.31 -30.27
C GLN A 78 8.42 3.13 -31.10
N ASP A 79 8.70 2.73 -32.34
CA ASP A 79 9.56 3.48 -33.27
C ASP A 79 9.00 4.88 -33.54
N ILE A 80 7.68 5.01 -33.68
CA ILE A 80 7.01 6.32 -33.83
C ILE A 80 7.25 7.19 -32.58
N GLY A 81 7.14 6.61 -31.38
CA GLY A 81 7.41 7.33 -30.14
C GLY A 81 8.85 7.75 -29.99
N GLU A 82 9.79 6.88 -30.38
CA GLU A 82 11.22 7.20 -30.38
C GLU A 82 11.54 8.35 -31.35
N GLN A 83 10.96 8.34 -32.56
CA GLN A 83 11.13 9.43 -33.52
C GLN A 83 10.55 10.76 -33.03
N LEU A 84 9.44 10.72 -32.29
CA LEU A 84 8.81 11.91 -31.72
C LEU A 84 9.45 12.34 -30.37
N GLY A 85 10.34 11.52 -29.80
CA GLY A 85 10.97 11.76 -28.50
C GLY A 85 10.00 11.72 -27.32
N VAL A 86 8.89 10.99 -27.44
CA VAL A 86 7.85 10.89 -26.40
C VAL A 86 7.62 9.44 -25.98
N HIS A 87 7.03 9.25 -24.80
CA HIS A 87 6.83 7.92 -24.23
C HIS A 87 5.58 7.23 -24.82
N ASP A 88 5.51 5.90 -24.70
CA ASP A 88 4.41 5.09 -25.24
C ASP A 88 2.99 5.55 -24.84
N HIS A 89 2.84 6.07 -23.61
CA HIS A 89 1.53 6.56 -23.14
C HIS A 89 1.12 7.88 -23.85
N THR A 90 2.07 8.78 -24.05
CA THR A 90 1.85 10.05 -24.75
C THR A 90 1.62 9.85 -26.24
N THR A 91 2.36 8.94 -26.89
CA THR A 91 2.09 8.60 -28.30
C THR A 91 0.72 7.98 -28.47
N PHE A 92 0.25 7.19 -27.50
CA PHE A 92 -1.08 6.60 -27.55
C PHE A 92 -2.18 7.67 -27.48
N GLU A 93 -2.05 8.63 -26.55
CA GLU A 93 -2.98 9.75 -26.42
C GLU A 93 -3.00 10.63 -27.68
N GLN A 94 -1.83 10.94 -28.25
CA GLN A 94 -1.71 11.69 -29.49
C GLN A 94 -2.33 10.93 -30.68
N ALA A 95 -2.09 9.63 -30.79
CA ALA A 95 -2.68 8.80 -31.84
C ALA A 95 -4.21 8.74 -31.72
N LEU A 96 -4.73 8.65 -30.50
CA LEU A 96 -6.17 8.68 -30.24
C LEU A 96 -6.78 10.02 -30.65
N LEU A 97 -6.15 11.14 -30.28
CA LEU A 97 -6.60 12.48 -30.65
C LEU A 97 -6.58 12.66 -32.18
N ALA A 98 -5.51 12.23 -32.85
CA ALA A 98 -5.40 12.30 -34.31
C ALA A 98 -6.50 11.48 -35.02
N LEU A 99 -6.88 10.31 -34.48
CA LEU A 99 -7.98 9.50 -35.02
C LEU A 99 -9.34 10.18 -34.85
N ILE A 100 -9.57 10.84 -33.71
CA ILE A 100 -10.80 11.58 -33.43
C ILE A 100 -10.93 12.77 -34.39
N GLU A 101 -9.86 13.56 -34.53
CA GLU A 101 -9.83 14.74 -35.39
C GLU A 101 -9.97 14.38 -36.87
N LYS A 102 -9.24 13.35 -37.32
CA LYS A 102 -9.31 12.88 -38.71
C LYS A 102 -10.71 12.45 -39.13
N ASN A 103 -11.50 11.90 -38.20
CA ASN A 103 -12.84 11.40 -38.47
C ASN A 103 -13.95 12.41 -38.09
N GLY A 104 -13.60 13.60 -37.58
CA GLY A 104 -14.58 14.63 -37.21
C GLY A 104 -15.51 14.23 -36.05
N LEU A 105 -15.04 13.41 -35.10
CA LEU A 105 -15.85 12.84 -34.02
C LEU A 105 -15.96 13.80 -32.83
N ASN A 106 -16.76 14.85 -32.98
CA ASN A 106 -16.86 15.95 -32.01
C ASN A 106 -17.28 15.51 -30.59
N ASP A 107 -18.17 14.53 -30.47
CA ASP A 107 -18.62 14.01 -29.17
C ASP A 107 -17.48 13.33 -28.40
N LEU A 108 -16.64 12.56 -29.11
CA LEU A 108 -15.47 11.91 -28.51
C LEU A 108 -14.36 12.90 -28.21
N LEU A 109 -14.25 13.97 -29.00
CA LEU A 109 -13.31 15.06 -28.76
C LEU A 109 -13.62 15.79 -27.45
N GLN A 110 -14.90 16.05 -27.16
CA GLN A 110 -15.31 16.61 -25.87
C GLN A 110 -14.93 15.68 -24.71
N ARG A 111 -15.24 14.39 -24.82
CA ARG A 111 -14.87 13.38 -23.80
C ARG A 111 -13.37 13.30 -23.58
N TYR A 112 -12.58 13.34 -24.65
CA TYR A 112 -11.12 13.33 -24.56
C TYR A 112 -10.60 14.54 -23.77
N LYS A 113 -11.12 15.74 -24.04
CA LYS A 113 -10.75 16.98 -23.32
C LYS A 113 -11.13 16.97 -21.85
N GLU A 114 -12.19 16.24 -21.47
CA GLU A 114 -12.57 16.06 -20.07
C GLU A 114 -11.64 15.10 -19.33
N ILE A 115 -11.15 14.06 -19.99
CA ILE A 115 -10.22 13.06 -19.42
C ILE A 115 -8.80 13.62 -19.29
N ALA A 116 -8.35 14.38 -20.28
CA ALA A 116 -7.00 14.94 -20.33
C ALA A 116 -6.80 16.23 -19.50
N LYS A 117 -7.82 16.67 -18.77
CA LYS A 117 -7.79 17.82 -17.85
C LYS A 117 -7.20 17.46 -16.50
#